data_AF-C0B833-F1
#
_entry.id   AF-C0B833-F1
#
_cell.length_a   1.000
_cell.length_b   1.000
_cell.length_c   1.000
_cell.angle_alpha   90.00
_cell.angle_beta   90.00
_cell.angle_gamma   90.00
#
_symmetry.space_group_name_H-M   'P 1'
#
loop_
_entity.id
_entity.type
_entity.pdbx_description
1 polymer ?
#
loop_
_entity_poly.entity_id
_entity_poly.type
_entity_poly.pdbx_seq_one_letter_code
_entity_poly.pdbx_strand_id
1 'polypeptide(L)'
;MKKKLAVLAAGICALSLFLTGCSGEISNDYVTITKYKGVEIDKVDADAVSDNDVEAQINSVLQSKSTTTEVTDRAAQTGDTVTIDYEGKKDGVAFDGGTATDAQLTLGSGQFIDGFEDGVVGHNIGDTFDLDLTFPENYGNEDLAGQAVVFTVTLKGISQTDVPELTDEFVQSVSDTSKTVEEYKKEIKKISEKKRQRKPAEYNQGKCMESST
;
A
#
# COMPACT_ATOMS: atom_id res chain seq x y z
N MET A 1 21.19 -22.09 -66.38
CA MET A 1 21.03 -23.15 -67.41
C MET A 1 21.52 -24.47 -66.84
N LYS A 2 20.65 -25.49 -66.83
CA LYS A 2 20.89 -26.93 -67.13
C LYS A 2 22.05 -27.66 -66.41
N LYS A 3 21.97 -28.87 -65.87
CA LYS A 3 20.98 -29.96 -65.83
C LYS A 3 21.66 -31.16 -65.11
N LYS A 4 20.91 -31.89 -64.26
CA LYS A 4 20.88 -33.38 -64.08
C LYS A 4 22.15 -34.04 -63.46
N LEU A 5 22.11 -35.14 -62.70
CA LEU A 5 21.25 -36.33 -62.54
C LEU A 5 21.14 -36.67 -61.02
N ALA A 6 20.07 -37.16 -60.40
CA ALA A 6 19.10 -38.22 -60.70
C ALA A 6 19.70 -39.64 -60.84
N VAL A 7 19.85 -40.34 -59.70
CA VAL A 7 19.85 -41.82 -59.65
C VAL A 7 18.91 -42.25 -58.51
N LEU A 8 17.95 -43.09 -58.86
CA LEU A 8 16.84 -43.58 -58.07
C LEU A 8 16.78 -45.10 -58.33
N ALA A 9 16.93 -45.92 -57.29
CA ALA A 9 16.45 -47.31 -57.17
C ALA A 9 17.05 -47.90 -55.86
N ALA A 10 16.28 -47.99 -54.78
CA ALA A 10 15.39 -49.12 -54.45
C ALA A 10 16.15 -50.33 -53.89
N GLY A 11 16.11 -50.47 -52.56
CA GLY A 11 16.53 -51.66 -51.81
C GLY A 11 15.80 -51.67 -50.47
N ILE A 12 14.62 -52.27 -50.45
CA ILE A 12 13.80 -52.52 -49.27
C ILE A 12 14.59 -53.43 -48.32
N CYS A 13 14.79 -53.01 -47.08
CA CYS A 13 15.05 -53.94 -45.97
C CYS A 13 14.13 -53.57 -44.82
N ALA A 14 13.25 -54.50 -44.50
CA ALA A 14 12.22 -54.37 -43.50
C ALA A 14 12.80 -54.34 -42.08
N LEU A 15 11.90 -53.96 -41.15
CA LEU A 15 11.89 -54.25 -39.73
C LEU A 15 12.64 -53.28 -38.81
N SER A 16 11.81 -52.70 -37.95
CA SER A 16 11.93 -52.74 -36.50
C SER A 16 12.38 -51.45 -35.79
N LEU A 17 11.37 -50.89 -35.09
CA LEU A 17 11.37 -50.63 -33.65
C LEU A 17 11.74 -49.23 -33.15
N PHE A 18 10.74 -48.71 -32.43
CA PHE A 18 10.76 -47.77 -31.31
C PHE A 18 11.03 -46.29 -31.57
N LEU A 19 9.91 -45.59 -31.75
CA LEU A 19 9.58 -44.42 -30.93
C LEU A 19 9.96 -44.70 -29.46
N THR A 20 10.99 -44.04 -28.94
CA THR A 20 10.99 -43.62 -27.53
C THR A 20 11.87 -42.41 -27.38
N GLY A 21 11.33 -41.24 -27.77
CA GLY A 21 11.76 -40.02 -27.11
C GLY A 21 11.33 -40.15 -25.65
N CYS A 22 12.29 -40.30 -24.74
CA CYS A 22 12.03 -40.21 -23.31
C CYS A 22 11.54 -38.79 -23.00
N SER A 23 10.23 -38.57 -23.10
CA SER A 23 9.53 -37.60 -22.26
C SER A 23 9.80 -38.06 -20.83
N GLY A 24 10.69 -37.38 -20.13
CA GLY A 24 10.99 -37.68 -18.74
C GLY A 24 9.74 -37.44 -17.91
N GLU A 25 8.95 -38.50 -17.70
CA GLU A 25 7.89 -38.54 -16.70
C GLU A 25 8.55 -38.51 -15.33
N ILE A 26 8.17 -37.53 -14.52
CA ILE A 26 8.50 -37.47 -13.11
C ILE A 26 7.22 -37.87 -12.39
N SER A 27 7.22 -39.05 -11.79
CA SER A 27 6.07 -39.63 -11.07
C SER A 27 6.49 -40.16 -9.71
N ASN A 28 5.60 -40.04 -8.73
CA ASN A 28 5.64 -40.83 -7.48
C ASN A 28 4.28 -41.52 -7.27
N ASP A 29 4.09 -42.18 -6.12
CA ASP A 29 2.88 -42.96 -5.80
C ASP A 29 1.57 -42.13 -5.74
N TYR A 30 1.65 -40.79 -5.78
CA TYR A 30 0.51 -39.91 -5.62
C TYR A 30 0.29 -38.93 -6.78
N VAL A 31 1.31 -38.62 -7.59
CA VAL A 31 1.23 -37.62 -8.68
C VAL A 31 2.08 -38.03 -9.88
N THR A 32 1.53 -37.85 -11.09
CA THR A 32 2.23 -38.03 -12.37
C THR A 32 2.21 -36.73 -13.17
N ILE A 33 3.38 -36.11 -13.37
CA ILE A 33 3.49 -34.88 -14.16
C ILE A 33 3.81 -35.23 -15.61
N THR A 34 2.83 -35.06 -16.49
CA THR A 34 2.93 -35.49 -17.90
C THR A 34 3.34 -34.38 -18.87
N LYS A 35 3.18 -33.10 -18.51
CA LYS A 35 3.57 -31.94 -19.34
C LYS A 35 4.06 -30.76 -18.50
N TYR A 36 5.38 -30.63 -18.35
CA TYR A 36 6.00 -29.43 -17.73
C TYR A 36 6.84 -28.60 -18.72
N LYS A 37 7.19 -29.18 -19.88
CA LYS A 37 7.97 -28.48 -20.92
C LYS A 37 7.01 -27.78 -21.88
N GLY A 38 7.21 -26.47 -22.09
CA GLY A 38 6.46 -25.67 -23.06
C GLY A 38 5.33 -24.82 -22.49
N VAL A 39 5.26 -24.61 -21.17
CA VAL A 39 4.37 -23.60 -20.57
C VAL A 39 4.96 -22.22 -20.85
N GLU A 40 4.34 -21.45 -21.73
CA GLU A 40 4.71 -20.05 -21.97
C GLU A 40 4.04 -19.17 -20.93
N ILE A 41 4.86 -18.45 -20.15
CA ILE A 41 4.39 -17.43 -19.21
C ILE A 41 4.86 -16.09 -19.76
N ASP A 42 3.90 -15.21 -20.04
CA ASP A 42 4.20 -13.82 -20.38
C ASP A 42 5.01 -13.19 -19.25
N LYS A 43 6.25 -12.80 -19.56
CA LYS A 43 7.09 -12.10 -18.59
C LYS A 43 6.50 -10.71 -18.37
N VAL A 44 5.89 -10.51 -17.21
CA VAL A 44 5.53 -9.17 -16.75
C VAL A 44 6.82 -8.52 -16.23
N ASP A 45 7.31 -7.49 -16.91
CA ASP A 45 8.42 -6.69 -16.38
C ASP A 45 7.94 -5.82 -15.23
N ALA A 46 8.81 -5.64 -14.24
CA ALA A 46 8.54 -4.76 -13.11
C ALA A 46 8.70 -3.30 -13.53
N ASP A 47 7.73 -2.45 -13.18
CA ASP A 47 7.85 -1.01 -13.36
C ASP A 47 9.06 -0.44 -12.60
N ALA A 48 9.71 0.57 -13.21
CA ALA A 48 10.81 1.27 -12.58
C ALA A 48 10.36 1.93 -11.27
N VAL A 49 11.26 1.95 -10.27
CA VAL A 49 11.03 2.68 -9.02
C VAL A 49 11.23 4.17 -9.28
N SER A 50 10.16 4.93 -9.13
CA SER A 50 10.21 6.39 -9.22
C SER A 50 10.80 6.99 -7.95
N ASP A 51 11.26 8.24 -8.00
CA ASP A 51 11.78 8.91 -6.81
C ASP A 51 10.66 9.19 -5.79
N ASN A 52 9.42 9.42 -6.25
CA ASN A 52 8.23 9.50 -5.39
C ASN A 52 7.99 8.21 -4.59
N ASP A 53 8.24 7.03 -5.18
CA ASP A 53 8.12 5.75 -4.47
C ASP A 53 9.15 5.65 -3.33
N VAL A 54 10.36 6.17 -3.56
CA VAL A 54 11.44 6.20 -2.58
C VAL A 54 11.08 7.16 -1.44
N GLU A 55 10.62 8.37 -1.78
CA GLU A 55 10.19 9.37 -0.80
C GLU A 55 9.02 8.86 0.05
N ALA A 56 8.00 8.27 -0.56
CA ALA A 56 6.87 7.69 0.16
C ALA A 56 7.33 6.60 1.15
N GLN A 57 8.28 5.75 0.75
CA GLN A 57 8.81 4.72 1.63
C GLN A 57 9.66 5.29 2.76
N ILE A 58 10.47 6.33 2.50
CA ILE A 58 11.22 7.02 3.55
C ILE A 58 10.27 7.69 4.54
N ASN A 59 9.24 8.39 4.05
CA ASN A 59 8.22 9.02 4.89
C ASN A 59 7.50 7.98 5.78
N SER A 60 7.20 6.80 5.23
CA SER A 60 6.63 5.69 6.02
C SER A 60 7.57 5.23 7.13
N VAL A 61 8.89 5.17 6.87
CA VAL A 61 9.88 4.83 7.92
C VAL A 61 9.94 5.92 8.99
N LEU A 62 9.98 7.20 8.59
CA LEU A 62 10.00 8.33 9.53
C LEU A 62 8.76 8.30 10.42
N GLN A 63 7.57 8.13 9.85
CA GLN A 63 6.32 7.99 10.58
C GLN A 63 6.35 6.78 11.54
N SER A 64 6.93 5.64 11.14
CA SER A 64 7.05 4.47 12.03
C SER A 64 7.97 4.70 13.24
N LYS A 65 8.81 5.75 13.17
CA LYS A 65 9.74 6.16 14.22
C LYS A 65 9.29 7.43 14.96
N SER A 66 8.07 7.89 14.71
CA SER A 66 7.51 9.00 15.44
C SER A 66 7.34 8.67 16.92
N THR A 67 7.51 9.67 17.77
CA THR A 67 7.20 9.57 19.20
C THR A 67 5.92 10.35 19.49
N THR A 68 5.00 9.75 20.23
CA THR A 68 3.78 10.44 20.68
C THR A 68 3.90 10.77 22.16
N THR A 69 3.65 12.03 22.49
CA THR A 69 3.65 12.53 23.87
C THR A 69 2.30 13.13 24.21
N GLU A 70 1.76 12.81 25.38
CA GLU A 70 0.52 13.42 25.86
C GLU A 70 0.74 14.88 26.26
N VAL A 71 -0.19 15.74 25.87
CA VAL A 71 -0.18 17.17 26.17
C VAL A 71 -1.36 17.47 27.08
N THR A 72 -1.10 18.03 28.26
CA THR A 72 -2.14 18.30 29.29
C THR A 72 -2.09 19.72 29.85
N ASP A 73 -1.10 20.51 29.46
CA ASP A 73 -0.79 21.82 30.01
C ASP A 73 -1.19 23.00 29.12
N ARG A 74 -1.79 22.72 27.95
CA ARG A 74 -2.26 23.72 26.99
C ARG A 74 -3.49 23.25 26.21
N ALA A 75 -4.17 24.22 25.59
CA ALA A 75 -5.23 23.97 24.62
C ALA A 75 -4.69 23.31 23.33
N ALA A 76 -5.61 22.71 22.57
CA ALA A 76 -5.34 22.06 21.29
C ALA A 76 -4.86 23.07 20.24
N GLN A 77 -3.89 22.65 19.43
CA GLN A 77 -3.25 23.45 18.39
C GLN A 77 -3.16 22.66 17.08
N THR A 78 -3.03 23.35 15.95
CA THR A 78 -2.77 22.71 14.66
C THR A 78 -1.50 21.83 14.75
N GLY A 79 -1.59 20.61 14.24
CA GLY A 79 -0.54 19.59 14.33
C GLY A 79 -0.71 18.60 15.49
N ASP A 80 -1.53 18.93 16.50
CA ASP A 80 -1.84 17.98 17.57
C ASP A 80 -2.76 16.86 17.06
N THR A 81 -2.60 15.67 17.64
CA THR A 81 -3.59 14.59 17.57
C THR A 81 -4.47 14.63 18.81
N VAL A 82 -5.74 14.94 18.61
CA VAL A 82 -6.75 15.00 19.66
C VAL A 82 -7.56 13.71 19.71
N THR A 83 -7.98 13.33 20.92
CA THR A 83 -8.99 12.28 21.14
C THR A 83 -10.30 12.98 21.45
N ILE A 84 -11.33 12.73 20.64
CA ILE A 84 -12.62 13.39 20.73
C ILE A 84 -13.78 12.38 20.72
N ASP A 85 -14.83 12.72 21.46
CA ASP A 85 -16.16 12.15 21.25
C ASP A 85 -16.97 13.21 20.50
N TYR A 86 -17.71 12.85 19.45
CA TYR A 86 -18.57 13.80 18.75
C TYR A 86 -19.91 13.20 18.37
N GLU A 87 -20.94 14.04 18.32
CA GLU A 87 -22.28 13.71 17.85
C GLU A 87 -22.76 14.79 16.88
N GLY A 88 -22.95 14.40 15.63
CA GLY A 88 -23.45 15.24 14.54
C GLY A 88 -24.97 15.14 14.42
N LYS A 89 -25.63 16.30 14.35
CA LYS A 89 -27.08 16.43 14.18
C LYS A 89 -27.41 17.32 12.99
N LYS A 90 -28.38 16.87 12.19
CA LYS A 90 -29.03 17.66 11.15
C LYS A 90 -30.45 17.95 11.61
N ASP A 91 -30.83 19.23 11.66
CA ASP A 91 -32.17 19.66 12.12
C ASP A 91 -32.55 19.08 13.51
N GLY A 92 -31.56 18.91 14.40
CA GLY A 92 -31.73 18.35 15.74
C GLY A 92 -31.79 16.81 15.81
N VAL A 93 -31.69 16.11 14.68
CA VAL A 93 -31.70 14.64 14.60
C VAL A 93 -30.29 14.13 14.28
N ALA A 94 -29.80 13.18 15.06
CA ALA A 94 -28.51 12.53 14.80
C ALA A 94 -28.56 11.75 13.47
N PHE A 95 -27.51 11.84 12.67
CA PHE A 95 -27.40 11.15 11.39
C PHE A 95 -26.35 10.04 11.43
N ASP A 96 -26.50 9.05 10.55
CA ASP A 96 -25.59 7.90 10.48
C ASP A 96 -24.19 8.32 10.02
N GLY A 97 -23.16 7.77 10.67
CA GLY A 97 -21.77 8.21 10.49
C GLY A 97 -21.44 9.57 11.10
N GLY A 98 -22.39 10.24 11.75
CA GLY A 98 -22.18 11.52 12.44
C GLY A 98 -21.71 11.42 13.88
N THR A 99 -21.63 10.22 14.45
CA THR A 99 -21.29 10.02 15.87
C THR A 99 -20.12 9.05 16.02
N ALA A 100 -19.13 9.42 16.83
CA ALA A 100 -18.03 8.55 17.20
C ALA A 100 -17.56 8.83 18.64
N THR A 101 -16.96 7.81 19.26
CA THR A 101 -16.34 7.89 20.58
C THR A 101 -14.87 7.48 20.48
N ASP A 102 -14.00 8.15 21.23
CA ASP A 102 -12.56 7.96 21.25
C ASP A 102 -11.92 8.07 19.86
N ALA A 103 -12.50 8.93 19.01
CA ALA A 103 -11.98 9.19 17.68
C ALA A 103 -10.67 9.99 17.78
N GLN A 104 -9.64 9.53 17.08
CA GLN A 104 -8.37 10.25 16.97
C GLN A 104 -8.38 11.10 15.70
N LEU A 105 -8.03 12.37 15.84
CA LEU A 105 -7.97 13.33 14.75
C LEU A 105 -6.70 14.16 14.87
N THR A 106 -5.89 14.18 13.81
CA THR A 106 -4.78 15.13 13.71
C THR A 106 -5.31 16.45 13.14
N LEU A 107 -5.16 17.54 13.90
CA LEU A 107 -5.62 18.87 13.53
C LEU A 107 -4.75 19.44 12.39
N GLY A 108 -5.37 19.84 11.29
CA GLY A 108 -4.70 20.26 10.05
C GLY A 108 -4.44 19.12 9.06
N SER A 109 -5.03 17.94 9.27
CA SER A 109 -4.90 16.80 8.34
C SER A 109 -5.86 16.89 7.15
N GLY A 110 -6.95 17.65 7.28
CA GLY A 110 -8.00 17.73 6.26
C GLY A 110 -8.78 16.43 6.10
N GLN A 111 -8.82 15.60 7.15
CA GLN A 111 -9.59 14.36 7.15
C GLN A 111 -11.07 14.60 7.40
N PHE A 112 -11.41 15.67 8.12
CA PHE A 112 -12.78 16.06 8.43
C PHE A 112 -13.25 17.20 7.52
N ILE A 113 -14.55 17.53 7.59
CA ILE A 113 -15.10 18.66 6.84
C ILE A 113 -14.45 19.97 7.25
N ASP A 114 -14.33 20.88 6.29
CA ASP A 114 -13.76 22.22 6.51
C ASP A 114 -14.44 22.91 7.71
N GLY A 115 -13.63 23.52 8.56
CA GLY A 115 -14.07 24.17 9.79
C GLY A 115 -14.21 23.25 11.01
N PHE A 116 -14.27 21.92 10.83
CA PHE A 116 -14.31 21.00 11.98
C PHE A 116 -13.00 21.07 12.77
N GLU A 117 -11.86 20.86 12.10
CA GLU A 117 -10.54 20.85 12.74
C GLU A 117 -10.20 22.22 13.35
N ASP A 118 -10.49 23.30 12.63
CA ASP A 118 -10.28 24.68 13.10
C ASP A 118 -11.13 25.02 14.32
N GLY A 119 -12.36 24.48 14.38
CA GLY A 119 -13.26 24.67 15.51
C GLY A 119 -12.80 23.97 16.79
N VAL A 120 -11.96 22.94 16.68
CA VAL A 120 -11.38 22.24 17.85
C VAL A 120 -10.15 22.96 18.40
N VAL A 121 -9.42 23.70 17.54
CA VAL A 121 -8.24 24.46 17.94
C VAL A 121 -8.62 25.50 19.01
N GLY A 122 -7.83 25.56 20.09
CA GLY A 122 -8.04 26.49 21.19
C GLY A 122 -8.89 25.95 22.36
N HIS A 123 -9.50 24.77 22.22
CA HIS A 123 -10.20 24.09 23.32
C HIS A 123 -9.26 23.26 24.20
N ASN A 124 -9.62 23.12 25.47
CA ASN A 124 -8.88 22.35 26.47
C ASN A 124 -9.47 20.95 26.66
N ILE A 125 -8.69 20.07 27.29
CA ILE A 125 -9.17 18.75 27.69
C ILE A 125 -10.33 18.88 28.68
N GLY A 126 -11.41 18.17 28.40
CA GLY A 126 -12.66 18.20 29.15
C GLY A 126 -13.70 19.18 28.60
N ASP A 127 -13.34 20.04 27.66
CA ASP A 127 -14.30 20.97 27.05
C ASP A 127 -15.31 20.23 26.19
N THR A 128 -16.58 20.64 26.31
CA THR A 128 -17.67 20.24 25.42
C THR A 128 -18.22 21.49 24.74
N PHE A 129 -18.28 21.48 23.42
CA PHE A 129 -18.67 22.63 22.61
C PHE A 129 -19.40 22.18 21.35
N ASP A 130 -20.20 23.09 20.79
CA ASP A 130 -20.94 22.85 19.55
C ASP A 130 -20.25 23.57 18.38
N LEU A 131 -20.15 22.87 17.25
CA LEU A 131 -19.62 23.38 16.00
C LEU A 131 -20.75 23.41 14.96
N ASP A 132 -21.13 24.63 14.54
CA ASP A 132 -22.05 24.85 13.43
C ASP A 132 -21.27 24.75 12.10
N LEU A 133 -21.49 23.67 11.36
CA LEU A 133 -20.76 23.37 10.13
C LEU A 133 -21.71 23.14 8.96
N THR A 134 -21.17 23.20 7.74
CA THR A 134 -21.93 22.89 6.52
C THR A 134 -21.13 21.90 5.70
N PHE A 135 -21.76 20.79 5.34
CA PHE A 135 -21.14 19.81 4.46
C PHE A 135 -20.95 20.41 3.06
N PRO A 136 -19.86 20.07 2.35
CA PRO A 136 -19.62 20.58 1.01
C PRO A 136 -20.69 20.07 0.02
N GLU A 137 -20.95 20.84 -1.03
CA GLU A 137 -21.99 20.47 -2.03
C GLU A 137 -21.66 19.18 -2.79
N ASN A 138 -20.37 18.84 -2.92
CA ASN A 138 -19.89 17.64 -3.58
C ASN A 138 -19.68 16.45 -2.61
N TYR A 139 -20.30 16.49 -1.43
CA TYR A 139 -20.21 15.37 -0.48
C TYR A 139 -20.89 14.13 -1.05
N GLY A 140 -20.26 12.96 -0.87
CA GLY A 140 -20.73 11.71 -1.48
C GLY A 140 -22.08 11.20 -0.97
N ASN A 141 -22.59 11.77 0.14
CA ASN A 141 -23.91 11.48 0.67
C ASN A 141 -24.88 12.62 0.30
N GLU A 142 -25.84 12.32 -0.59
CA GLU A 142 -26.82 13.28 -1.10
C GLU A 142 -27.69 13.90 0.01
N ASP A 143 -27.93 13.19 1.12
CA ASP A 143 -28.74 13.68 2.24
C ASP A 143 -27.99 14.68 3.13
N LEU A 144 -26.66 14.71 3.04
CA LEU A 144 -25.79 15.60 3.82
C LEU A 144 -25.16 16.70 2.96
N ALA A 145 -25.00 16.50 1.65
CA ALA A 145 -24.41 17.47 0.75
C ALA A 145 -25.08 18.86 0.85
N GLY A 146 -24.28 19.90 1.12
CA GLY A 146 -24.74 21.28 1.27
C GLY A 146 -25.60 21.55 2.52
N GLN A 147 -25.75 20.59 3.42
CA GLN A 147 -26.62 20.73 4.59
C GLN A 147 -25.85 21.34 5.77
N ALA A 148 -26.53 22.23 6.50
CA ALA A 148 -26.06 22.72 7.79
C ALA A 148 -26.29 21.67 8.88
N VAL A 149 -25.29 21.47 9.71
CA VAL A 149 -25.28 20.49 10.80
C VAL A 149 -24.60 21.07 12.02
N VAL A 150 -24.93 20.54 13.19
CA VAL A 150 -24.29 20.88 14.46
C VAL A 150 -23.57 19.65 14.98
N PHE A 151 -22.29 19.78 15.26
CA PHE A 151 -21.50 18.75 15.93
C PHE A 151 -21.25 19.15 17.38
N THR A 152 -21.78 18.38 18.32
CA THR A 152 -21.36 18.50 19.72
C THR A 152 -20.09 17.67 19.90
N VAL A 153 -18.98 18.33 20.23
CA VAL A 153 -17.65 17.72 20.37
C VAL A 153 -17.22 17.81 21.82
N THR A 154 -16.69 16.71 22.35
CA THR A 154 -16.01 16.65 23.65
C THR A 154 -14.55 16.31 23.44
N LEU A 155 -13.66 17.18 23.91
CA LEU A 155 -12.22 16.96 23.83
C LEU A 155 -11.75 16.14 25.04
N LYS A 156 -11.26 14.92 24.82
CA LYS A 156 -10.86 13.99 25.88
C LYS A 156 -9.36 13.93 26.12
N GLY A 157 -8.57 14.20 25.09
CA GLY A 157 -7.12 14.16 25.19
C GLY A 157 -6.45 14.91 24.06
N ILE A 158 -5.23 15.35 24.31
CA ILE A 158 -4.36 15.97 23.31
C ILE A 158 -3.04 15.20 23.37
N SER A 159 -2.51 14.89 22.20
CA SER A 159 -1.19 14.30 22.05
C SER A 159 -0.47 14.95 20.89
N GLN A 160 0.84 15.07 21.00
CA GLN A 160 1.70 15.57 19.95
C GLN A 160 2.52 14.41 19.40
N THR A 161 2.51 14.26 18.07
CA THR A 161 3.31 13.25 17.38
C THR A 161 4.48 13.95 16.70
N ASP A 162 5.67 13.73 17.25
CA ASP A 162 6.91 14.24 16.68
C ASP A 162 7.49 13.20 15.72
N VAL A 163 7.40 13.51 14.42
CA VAL A 163 8.05 12.73 13.37
C VAL A 163 9.49 13.20 13.26
N PRO A 164 10.50 12.32 13.38
CA PRO A 164 11.89 12.72 13.24
C PRO A 164 12.16 13.26 11.83
N GLU A 165 13.10 14.19 11.72
CA GLU A 165 13.58 14.67 10.42
C GLU A 165 14.52 13.65 9.76
N LEU A 166 14.52 13.64 8.43
CA LEU A 166 15.47 12.83 7.67
C LEU A 166 16.87 13.47 7.71
N THR A 167 17.66 13.07 8.69
CA THR A 167 19.05 13.52 8.87
C THR A 167 20.02 12.34 8.79
N ASP A 168 21.31 12.63 8.61
CA ASP A 168 22.36 11.61 8.63
C ASP A 168 22.42 10.86 9.98
N GLU A 169 22.07 11.53 11.09
CA GLU A 169 21.95 10.91 12.42
C GLU A 169 20.77 9.94 12.48
N PHE A 170 19.60 10.34 11.95
CA PHE A 170 18.45 9.45 11.84
C PHE A 170 18.80 8.22 11.00
N VAL A 171 19.44 8.41 9.85
CA VAL A 171 19.86 7.30 8.96
C VAL A 171 20.74 6.29 9.70
N GLN A 172 21.75 6.77 10.44
CA GLN A 172 22.63 5.90 11.23
C GLN A 172 21.89 5.13 12.33
N SER A 173 20.73 5.64 12.79
CA SER A 173 19.90 4.94 13.78
C SER A 173 18.99 3.85 13.19
N VAL A 174 18.69 3.93 11.88
CA VAL A 174 17.72 3.03 11.22
C VAL A 174 18.30 2.13 10.14
N SER A 175 19.51 2.42 9.65
CA SER A 175 20.21 1.61 8.64
C SER A 175 21.57 1.15 9.16
N ASP A 176 21.85 -0.15 8.99
CA ASP A 176 23.16 -0.73 9.28
C ASP A 176 24.18 -0.49 8.15
N THR A 177 23.71 -0.04 6.97
CA THR A 177 24.54 0.01 5.76
C THR A 177 24.74 1.41 5.20
N SER A 178 23.87 2.36 5.54
CA SER A 178 23.93 3.74 5.09
C SER A 178 24.30 4.67 6.23
N LYS A 179 25.13 5.69 5.95
CA LYS A 179 25.52 6.70 6.95
C LYS A 179 24.97 8.09 6.63
N THR A 180 24.61 8.32 5.38
CA THR A 180 24.08 9.60 4.90
C THR A 180 22.70 9.44 4.30
N VAL A 181 21.92 10.53 4.27
CA VAL A 181 20.61 10.59 3.62
C VAL A 181 20.67 10.15 2.16
N GLU A 182 21.72 10.55 1.43
CA GLU A 182 21.90 10.19 0.02
C GLU A 182 22.18 8.70 -0.19
N GLU A 183 22.96 8.08 0.71
CA GLU A 183 23.18 6.63 0.69
C GLU A 183 21.89 5.88 1.01
N TYR A 184 21.14 6.36 2.01
CA TYR A 184 19.90 5.74 2.43
C TYR A 184 18.82 5.79 1.33
N LYS A 185 18.68 6.92 0.62
CA LYS A 185 17.80 7.01 -0.55
C LYS A 185 18.13 5.96 -1.61
N LYS A 186 19.42 5.75 -1.91
CA LYS A 186 19.87 4.71 -2.87
C LYS A 186 19.61 3.30 -2.35
N GLU A 187 19.80 3.07 -1.06
CA GLU A 187 19.50 1.81 -0.41
C GLU A 187 18.02 1.46 -0.55
N ILE A 188 17.13 2.40 -0.18
CA ILE A 188 15.68 2.23 -0.30
C ILE A 188 15.29 1.97 -1.75
N LYS A 189 15.79 2.75 -2.71
CA LYS A 189 15.55 2.52 -4.15
C LYS A 189 15.90 1.09 -4.58
N LYS A 190 17.08 0.61 -4.19
CA LYS A 190 17.54 -0.75 -4.51
C LYS A 190 16.68 -1.82 -3.85
N ILE A 191 16.21 -1.59 -2.63
CA ILE A 191 15.28 -2.49 -1.93
C ILE A 191 13.95 -2.54 -2.67
N SER A 192 13.40 -1.39 -3.07
CA SER A 192 12.13 -1.29 -3.79
C SER A 192 12.21 -1.95 -5.16
N GLU A 193 13.32 -1.78 -5.88
CA GLU A 193 13.57 -2.44 -7.16
C GLU A 193 13.59 -3.96 -7.00
N LYS A 194 14.32 -4.47 -6.00
CA LYS A 194 14.34 -5.92 -5.70
C LYS A 194 12.96 -6.45 -5.34
N LYS A 195 12.17 -5.71 -4.55
CA LYS A 195 10.78 -6.10 -4.22
C LYS A 195 9.90 -6.16 -5.47
N ARG A 196 9.98 -5.15 -6.35
CA ARG A 196 9.22 -5.12 -7.60
C ARG A 196 9.65 -6.19 -8.58
N GLN A 197 10.94 -6.54 -8.65
CA GLN A 197 11.44 -7.64 -9.49
C GLN A 197 11.03 -9.03 -9.00
N ARG A 198 10.79 -9.20 -7.69
CA ARG A 198 10.31 -10.47 -7.12
C ARG A 198 8.83 -10.74 -7.41
N LYS A 199 7.99 -9.70 -7.46
CA LYS A 199 6.54 -9.86 -7.68
C LYS A 199 6.19 -10.62 -8.98
N PRO A 200 6.80 -10.30 -10.15
CA PRO A 200 6.61 -11.10 -11.36
C PRO A 200 7.14 -12.53 -11.25
N ALA A 201 8.26 -12.75 -10.54
CA ALA A 201 8.81 -14.08 -10.33
C ALA A 201 7.88 -14.96 -9.46
N GLU A 202 7.30 -14.39 -8.40
CA GLU A 202 6.29 -15.05 -7.56
C GLU A 202 4.96 -15.28 -8.31
N TYR A 203 4.50 -14.30 -9.09
CA TYR A 203 3.33 -14.44 -9.96
C TYR A 203 3.52 -15.57 -10.98
N ASN A 204 4.68 -15.62 -11.64
CA ASN A 204 5.00 -16.67 -12.60
C ASN A 204 5.12 -18.05 -11.93
N GLN A 205 5.69 -18.11 -10.72
CA GLN A 205 5.77 -19.35 -9.93
C GLN A 205 4.38 -19.85 -9.53
N GLY A 206 3.48 -18.96 -9.10
CA GLY A 206 2.10 -19.31 -8.78
C GLY A 206 1.34 -19.85 -10.00
N LYS A 207 1.45 -19.16 -11.14
CA LYS A 207 0.83 -19.59 -12.40
C LYS A 207 1.37 -20.95 -12.89
N CYS A 208 2.68 -21.20 -12.73
CA CYS A 208 3.28 -22.51 -12.97
C CYS A 208 2.62 -23.61 -12.10
N MET A 209 2.45 -23.35 -10.80
CA MET A 209 1.85 -24.32 -9.86
C MET A 209 0.38 -24.61 -10.18
N GLU A 210 -0.42 -23.58 -10.51
CA GLU A 210 -1.81 -23.76 -10.94
C GLU A 210 -1.91 -24.53 -12.26
N SER A 211 -1.02 -24.28 -13.22
CA SER A 211 -1.00 -25.00 -14.50
C SER A 211 -0.54 -26.47 -14.38
N SER A 212 0.03 -26.85 -13.24
CA SER A 212 0.59 -28.19 -12.98
C SER A 212 -0.35 -29.11 -12.18
N THR A 213 -1.54 -28.63 -11.78
CA THR A 213 -2.59 -29.41 -11.09
C THR A 213 -3.67 -29.83 -12.08
#